data_AF-A0A8H7BJA2-F1
#
_entry.id   AF-A0A8H7BJA2-F1
#
_cell.length_a   1.000
_cell.length_b   1.000
_cell.length_c   1.000
_cell.angle_alpha   90.00
_cell.angle_beta   90.00
_cell.angle_gamma   90.00
#
_symmetry.space_group_name_H-M   'P 1'
#
loop_
_entity.id
_entity.type
_entity.pdbx_description
1 polymer ?
#
loop_
_entity_poly.entity_id
_entity_poly.type
_entity_poly.pdbx_seq_one_letter_code
_entity_poly.pdbx_strand_id
1 'polypeptide(L)' 'MDIDLKIFCLVEGEPMSSAFSVKVSSADTVHDLKDAIKAKKSNDFKDIDANQLTLWCVSIPITNENKDDM' A
#
# COMPACT_ATOMS: atom_id res chain seq x y z
N MET A 1 20.10 -11.83 -5.86
CA MET A 1 18.82 -12.17 -6.51
C MET A 1 17.77 -11.53 -5.67
N ASP A 2 17.18 -10.49 -6.20
CA ASP A 2 16.17 -9.69 -5.54
C ASP A 2 14.80 -10.30 -5.83
N ILE A 3 13.94 -10.33 -4.83
CA ILE A 3 12.61 -10.97 -4.90
C ILE A 3 11.59 -9.86 -5.13
N ASP A 4 10.77 -9.99 -6.17
CA ASP A 4 9.59 -9.13 -6.33
C ASP A 4 8.56 -9.43 -5.25
N LEU A 5 8.32 -8.44 -4.40
CA LEU A 5 7.31 -8.45 -3.36
C LEU A 5 6.05 -7.74 -3.85
N LYS A 6 4.90 -8.32 -3.51
CA LYS A 6 3.59 -7.69 -3.68
C LYS A 6 3.07 -7.28 -2.31
N ILE A 7 3.09 -5.98 -2.04
CA ILE A 7 2.61 -5.41 -0.77
C ILE A 7 1.21 -4.87 -0.99
N PHE A 8 0.30 -5.22 -0.07
CA PHE A 8 -1.06 -4.68 -0.05
C PHE A 8 -1.09 -3.49 0.92
N CYS A 9 -1.70 -2.42 0.48
CA CYS A 9 -1.79 -1.14 1.18
C CYS A 9 -3.27 -0.78 1.33
N LEU A 10 -3.62 -0.31 2.52
CA LEU A 10 -4.92 0.26 2.84
C LEU A 10 -4.68 1.69 3.33
N VAL A 11 -5.47 2.64 2.82
CA VAL A 11 -5.46 4.01 3.33
C VAL A 11 -6.28 4.03 4.61
N GLU A 12 -5.74 4.65 5.67
CA GLU A 12 -6.47 4.81 6.92
C GLU A 12 -7.81 5.53 6.67
N GLY A 13 -8.90 4.98 7.22
CA GLY A 13 -10.26 5.50 7.05
C GLY A 13 -11.02 4.96 5.84
N GLU A 14 -10.34 4.32 4.88
CA GLU A 14 -10.99 3.69 3.73
C GLU A 14 -11.45 2.25 4.04
N PRO A 15 -12.49 1.74 3.34
CA PRO A 15 -12.92 0.35 3.49
C PRO A 15 -11.86 -0.64 3.01
N MET A 16 -11.81 -1.85 3.59
CA MET A 16 -10.82 -2.87 3.20
C MET A 16 -10.88 -3.23 1.72
N SER A 17 -12.05 -3.17 1.08
CA SER A 17 -12.22 -3.40 -0.37
C SER A 17 -11.43 -2.42 -1.23
N SER A 18 -11.10 -1.24 -0.72
CA SER A 18 -10.29 -0.23 -1.42
C SER A 18 -8.79 -0.55 -1.42
N ALA A 19 -8.37 -1.61 -0.70
CA ALA A 19 -6.99 -1.99 -0.60
C ALA A 19 -6.39 -2.21 -2.00
N PHE A 20 -5.19 -1.70 -2.20
CA PHE A 20 -4.49 -1.77 -3.47
C PHE A 20 -3.13 -2.42 -3.27
N SER A 21 -2.57 -2.95 -4.34
CA SER A 21 -1.23 -3.56 -4.29
C SER A 21 -0.20 -2.74 -5.05
N VAL A 22 1.00 -2.71 -4.49
CA VAL A 22 2.21 -2.18 -5.12
C VAL A 22 3.22 -3.31 -5.26
N LYS A 23 4.04 -3.23 -6.31
CA LYS A 23 5.16 -4.15 -6.52
C LYS A 23 6.45 -3.41 -6.16
N VAL A 24 7.28 -4.04 -5.36
CA VAL A 24 8.60 -3.55 -4.97
C VAL A 24 9.58 -4.73 -4.94
N SER A 25 10.85 -4.44 -5.04
CA SER A 25 11.92 -5.41 -4.83
C SER A 25 12.18 -5.64 -3.34
N SER A 26 12.65 -6.83 -2.96
CA SER A 26 13.11 -7.09 -1.59
C SER A 26 14.35 -6.27 -1.19
N ALA A 27 15.04 -5.65 -2.15
CA ALA A 27 16.13 -4.72 -1.90
C ALA A 27 15.68 -3.26 -1.83
N ASP A 28 14.42 -2.96 -2.18
CA ASP A 28 13.88 -1.61 -2.11
C ASP A 28 13.76 -1.15 -0.66
N THR A 29 13.97 0.14 -0.44
CA THR A 29 13.85 0.75 0.87
C THR A 29 12.39 1.12 1.18
N VAL A 30 12.14 1.51 2.43
CA VAL A 30 10.84 2.09 2.81
C VAL A 30 10.55 3.38 2.03
N HIS A 31 11.58 4.12 1.60
CA HIS A 31 11.40 5.31 0.77
C HIS A 31 10.85 4.93 -0.61
N ASP A 32 11.46 3.95 -1.27
CA ASP A 32 11.01 3.44 -2.57
C ASP A 32 9.58 2.89 -2.49
N LEU A 33 9.22 2.23 -1.37
CA LEU A 33 7.85 1.82 -1.11
C LEU A 33 6.88 3.00 -1.02
N LYS A 34 7.26 4.09 -0.32
CA LYS A 34 6.43 5.30 -0.24
C LYS A 34 6.25 5.94 -1.61
N ASP A 35 7.29 6.00 -2.44
CA ASP A 35 7.20 6.50 -3.82
C ASP A 35 6.27 5.63 -4.67
N ALA A 36 6.39 4.30 -4.58
CA ALA A 36 5.51 3.38 -5.29
C ALA A 36 4.04 3.53 -4.88
N ILE A 37 3.76 3.73 -3.58
CA ILE A 37 2.42 4.00 -3.06
C ILE A 37 1.86 5.32 -3.61
N LYS A 38 2.64 6.42 -3.51
CA LYS A 38 2.23 7.73 -4.04
C LYS A 38 1.97 7.65 -5.55
N ALA A 39 2.86 7.01 -6.31
CA ALA A 39 2.71 6.87 -7.75
C ALA A 39 1.45 6.07 -8.13
N LYS A 40 1.11 5.04 -7.36
CA LYS A 40 -0.07 4.20 -7.61
C LYS A 40 -1.39 4.93 -7.38
N LYS A 41 -1.42 5.85 -6.41
CA LYS A 41 -2.58 6.63 -5.97
C LYS A 41 -2.29 8.13 -6.09
N SER A 42 -1.75 8.52 -7.25
CA SER A 42 -1.21 9.86 -7.47
C SER A 42 -2.23 10.97 -7.35
N ASN A 43 -3.50 10.70 -7.65
CA ASN A 43 -4.59 11.66 -7.48
C ASN A 43 -4.96 11.85 -6.00
N ASP A 44 -5.10 10.75 -5.26
CA ASP A 44 -5.43 10.74 -3.84
C ASP A 44 -4.31 11.38 -3.00
N PHE A 45 -3.05 11.18 -3.40
CA PHE A 45 -1.85 11.70 -2.71
C PHE A 45 -1.17 12.87 -3.44
N LYS A 46 -1.88 13.58 -4.32
CA LYS A 46 -1.29 14.63 -5.17
C LYS A 46 -0.64 15.76 -4.36
N ASP A 47 -1.23 16.11 -3.22
CA ASP A 47 -0.82 17.22 -2.35
C ASP A 47 0.11 16.77 -1.21
N ILE A 48 0.49 15.49 -1.16
CA ILE A 48 1.31 14.89 -0.10
C ILE A 48 2.60 14.39 -0.71
N ASP A 49 3.76 14.83 -0.19
CA ASP A 49 5.04 14.27 -0.61
C ASP A 49 5.21 12.82 -0.14
N ALA A 50 5.85 11.98 -0.95
CA ALA A 50 5.99 10.56 -0.66
C ALA A 50 6.62 10.33 0.73
N ASN A 51 7.63 11.14 1.09
CA ASN A 51 8.29 11.06 2.39
C ASN A 51 7.36 11.36 3.59
N GLN A 52 6.28 12.13 3.40
CA GLN A 52 5.30 12.48 4.42
C GLN A 52 4.26 11.38 4.65
N LEU A 53 4.18 10.36 3.79
CA LEU A 53 3.35 9.19 4.04
C LEU A 53 3.82 8.48 5.30
N THR A 54 2.91 8.24 6.24
CA THR A 54 3.16 7.40 7.42
C THR A 54 2.70 5.98 7.10
N LEU A 55 3.64 5.03 7.17
CA LEU A 55 3.35 3.63 6.89
C LEU A 55 3.29 2.84 8.20
N TRP A 56 2.24 2.04 8.35
CA TRP A 56 2.04 1.15 9.49
C TRP A 56 2.14 -0.30 9.01
N CYS A 57 3.03 -1.08 9.62
CA CYS A 57 3.05 -2.52 9.38
C CYS A 57 1.95 -3.16 10.24
N VAL A 58 0.85 -3.55 9.58
CA VAL A 58 -0.35 -4.07 10.24
C VAL A 58 -0.53 -5.55 9.92
N SER A 59 -1.02 -6.31 10.89
CA SER A 59 -1.49 -7.69 10.70
C SER A 59 -3.02 -7.67 10.67
N ILE A 60 -3.59 -7.24 9.55
CA ILE A 60 -5.05 -7.23 9.36
C ILE A 60 -5.48 -8.63 8.90
N PRO A 61 -6.29 -9.36 9.69
CA PRO A 61 -6.84 -10.62 9.22
C PRO A 61 -7.86 -10.34 8.12
N ILE A 62 -7.58 -10.76 6.88
CA ILE A 62 -8.57 -10.70 5.80
C ILE A 62 -9.59 -11.82 6.02
N THR A 63 -10.64 -11.53 6.79
CA THR A 63 -11.75 -12.46 7.00
C THR A 63 -12.67 -12.49 5.77
N ASN A 64 -13.35 -13.62 5.59
CA ASN A 64 -14.34 -13.91 4.56
C ASN A 64 -15.60 -13.00 4.61
N GLU A 65 -15.78 -12.20 5.66
CA GLU A 65 -16.78 -11.13 5.72
C GLU A 65 -16.38 -9.89 4.89
N ASN A 66 -15.11 -9.80 4.45
CA ASN A 66 -14.63 -8.79 3.49
C ASN A 66 -14.60 -9.30 2.04
N LYS A 67 -15.20 -10.48 1.75
CA LYS A 67 -15.27 -11.06 0.40
C LYS A 67 -16.59 -10.75 -0.33
N ASP A 68 -17.60 -10.24 0.35
CA ASP A 68 -18.88 -9.83 -0.23
C ASP A 68 -18.82 -8.35 -0.69
N ASP A 69 -17.71 -7.97 -1.29
CA ASP A 69 -17.51 -6.73 -2.06
C ASP A 69 -16.30 -6.90 -3.00
N MET A 70 -15.92 -8.15 -3.33
CA MET A 70 -14.83 -8.50 -4.24
C MET A 70 -15.36 -9.01 -5.58
#